data_AF-A0A959Y4D1-F1
#
_entry.id   AF-A0A959Y4D1-F1
#
_cell.length_a   1.000
_cell.length_b   1.000
_cell.length_c   1.000
_cell.angle_alpha   90.00
_cell.angle_beta   90.00
_cell.angle_gamma   90.00
#
_symmetry.space_group_name_H-M   'P 1'
#
loop_
_entity.id
_entity.type
_entity.pdbx_description
1 polymer ?
#
loop_
_entity_poly.entity_id
_entity_poly.type
_entity_poly.pdbx_seq_one_letter_code
_entity_poly.pdbx_strand_id
1 'polypeptide(L)'
;MIPTYSGLEPLRIFPGSNFVNIGERTNVTGSAAFRKLIKNGQYDEAVSVARQQVENGAQVIDVNLDEGMIDGVEAMRKFLNL
;
A
#
# COMPACT_ATOMS: atom_id res chain seq x y z
N MET A 1 -1.71 21.29 -16.16
CA MET A 1 -0.75 20.17 -16.03
C MET A 1 -1.56 18.92 -15.70
N ILE A 2 -1.27 17.78 -16.33
CA ILE A 2 -1.99 16.51 -16.07
C ILE A 2 -1.27 15.78 -14.92
N PRO A 3 -1.93 15.49 -13.78
CA PRO A 3 -1.34 14.68 -12.72
C PRO A 3 -0.86 13.34 -13.27
N THR A 4 0.42 13.04 -13.03
CA THR A 4 1.08 11.83 -13.52
C THR A 4 1.86 11.20 -12.38
N TYR A 5 1.56 9.95 -12.07
CA TYR A 5 2.23 9.13 -11.06
C TYR A 5 2.82 7.90 -11.74
N SER A 6 3.67 7.14 -11.04
CA SER A 6 4.23 5.90 -11.58
C SER A 6 4.63 4.92 -10.49
N GLY A 7 4.35 3.64 -10.74
CA GLY A 7 5.08 2.51 -10.17
C GLY A 7 6.02 1.96 -11.25
N LEU A 8 5.80 0.71 -11.66
CA LEU A 8 6.44 0.16 -12.88
C LEU A 8 5.84 0.74 -14.17
N GLU A 9 4.56 1.10 -14.13
CA GLU A 9 3.82 1.69 -15.24
C GLU A 9 3.29 3.09 -14.85
N PRO A 10 3.14 4.01 -15.82
CA PRO A 10 2.62 5.35 -15.56
C PRO A 10 1.10 5.36 -15.36
N LEU A 11 0.64 6.11 -14.37
CA LEU A 11 -0.77 6.46 -14.15
C LEU A 11 -0.97 7.95 -14.47
N ARG A 12 -1.74 8.26 -15.52
CA ARG A 12 -2.10 9.63 -15.91
C ARG A 12 -3.57 9.89 -15.61
N ILE A 13 -3.86 10.94 -14.86
CA ILE A 13 -5.23 11.33 -14.49
C ILE A 13 -5.63 12.57 -15.31
N PHE A 14 -6.59 12.43 -16.20
CA PHE A 14 -7.04 13.47 -17.13
C PHE A 14 -8.57 13.66 -17.03
N PRO A 15 -9.16 14.72 -17.63
CA PRO A 15 -10.58 15.04 -17.42
C PRO A 15 -11.62 13.95 -17.78
N GLY A 16 -11.23 12.90 -18.50
CA GLY A 16 -12.09 11.74 -18.81
C GLY A 16 -11.73 10.46 -18.03
N SER A 17 -10.80 10.52 -17.08
CA SER A 17 -10.45 9.35 -16.25
C SER A 17 -11.57 9.02 -15.26
N ASN A 18 -11.71 7.74 -14.95
CA ASN A 18 -12.56 7.29 -13.84
C ASN A 18 -12.00 7.75 -12.48
N PHE A 19 -12.80 7.61 -11.43
CA PHE A 19 -12.35 7.84 -10.06
C PHE A 19 -11.13 6.98 -9.73
N VAL A 20 -10.15 7.56 -9.02
CA VAL A 20 -8.92 6.89 -8.60
C VAL A 20 -9.07 6.43 -7.16
N ASN A 21 -9.15 5.12 -6.98
CA ASN A 21 -9.21 4.48 -5.67
C ASN A 21 -7.79 4.31 -5.12
N ILE A 22 -7.58 4.77 -3.89
CA ILE A 22 -6.38 4.52 -3.10
C ILE A 22 -6.72 3.41 -2.09
N GLY A 23 -6.05 2.28 -2.17
CA GLY A 23 -6.25 1.15 -1.25
C GLY A 23 -5.65 1.44 0.13
N GLU A 24 -6.46 1.34 1.19
CA GLU A 24 -6.13 1.73 2.57
C GLU A 24 -5.67 0.58 3.50
N ARG A 25 -5.79 -0.69 3.08
CA ARG A 25 -5.67 -1.84 3.99
C ARG A 25 -4.23 -2.17 4.42
N THR A 26 -3.25 -1.60 3.74
CA THR A 26 -1.80 -1.65 4.01
C THR A 26 -1.41 -0.62 5.08
N ASN A 27 -2.18 -0.59 6.16
CA ASN A 27 -2.07 0.39 7.23
C ASN A 27 -2.08 -0.31 8.59
N VAL A 28 -0.95 -0.27 9.30
CA VAL A 28 -0.77 -0.93 10.61
C VAL A 28 -1.74 -0.37 11.65
N THR A 29 -2.05 0.92 11.60
CA THR A 29 -2.99 1.55 12.55
C THR A 29 -4.44 1.22 12.18
N GLY A 30 -4.78 1.19 10.89
CA GLY A 30 -6.16 0.98 10.40
C GLY A 30 -6.59 -0.48 10.18
N SER A 31 -5.64 -1.42 10.07
CA SER A 31 -5.92 -2.83 9.73
C SER A 31 -5.30 -3.80 10.73
N ALA A 32 -6.15 -4.43 11.54
CA ALA A 32 -5.71 -5.42 12.53
C ALA A 32 -5.02 -6.64 11.89
N ALA A 33 -5.50 -7.06 10.71
CA ALA A 33 -4.90 -8.16 9.95
C ALA A 33 -3.50 -7.78 9.46
N PHE A 34 -3.35 -6.61 8.83
CA PHE A 34 -2.06 -6.15 8.32
C PHE A 34 -1.06 -5.90 9.47
N ARG A 35 -1.51 -5.28 10.57
CA ARG A 35 -0.71 -5.12 11.79
C ARG A 35 -0.12 -6.44 12.27
N LYS A 36 -0.93 -7.50 12.33
CA LYS A 36 -0.47 -8.82 12.78
C LYS A 36 0.64 -9.37 11.89
N LEU A 37 0.48 -9.23 10.57
CA LEU A 37 1.48 -9.69 9.60
C LEU A 37 2.82 -8.94 9.77
N ILE A 38 2.78 -7.60 9.85
CA ILE A 38 3.98 -6.77 10.02
C ILE A 38 4.67 -7.08 11.35
N LYS A 39 3.94 -7.14 12.47
CA LYS A 39 4.51 -7.46 13.79
C LYS A 39 5.14 -8.85 13.85
N ASN A 40 4.61 -9.81 13.11
CA ASN A 40 5.13 -11.17 13.04
C ASN A 40 6.24 -11.34 11.98
N GLY A 41 6.60 -10.28 11.25
CA GLY A 41 7.58 -10.35 10.17
C GLY A 41 7.12 -11.14 8.93
N GLN A 42 5.81 -11.32 8.76
CA GLN A 42 5.18 -12.06 7.67
C GLN A 42 4.95 -11.15 6.45
N TYR A 43 6.05 -10.71 5.82
CA TYR A 43 6.01 -9.68 4.78
C TYR A 43 5.44 -10.18 3.44
N ASP A 44 5.64 -11.45 3.08
CA ASP A 44 5.11 -12.01 1.82
C ASP A 44 3.57 -12.06 1.82
N GLU A 45 2.99 -12.45 2.96
CA GLU A 45 1.56 -12.38 3.20
C GLU A 45 1.06 -10.93 3.26
N ALA A 46 1.87 -10.02 3.83
CA ALA A 46 1.54 -8.59 3.85
C ALA A 46 1.47 -8.01 2.43
N VAL A 47 2.40 -8.38 1.54
CA VAL A 47 2.38 -8.00 0.11
C VAL A 47 1.12 -8.52 -0.58
N SER A 48 0.64 -9.70 -0.18
CA SER A 48 -0.61 -10.25 -0.71
C SER A 48 -1.84 -9.39 -0.37
N VAL A 49 -1.84 -8.68 0.77
CA VAL A 49 -2.88 -7.68 1.10
C VAL A 49 -2.85 -6.51 0.10
N ALA A 50 -1.67 -6.01 -0.27
CA ALA A 50 -1.54 -4.98 -1.30
C ALA A 50 -2.04 -5.47 -2.66
N ARG A 51 -1.61 -6.67 -3.07
CA ARG A 51 -2.01 -7.30 -4.34
C ARG A 51 -3.53 -7.46 -4.44
N GLN A 52 -4.16 -7.95 -3.38
CA GLN A 52 -5.60 -8.12 -3.33
C GLN A 52 -6.34 -6.79 -3.48
N GLN A 53 -5.80 -5.66 -2.98
CA GLN A 53 -6.40 -4.34 -3.21
C GLN A 53 -6.32 -3.93 -4.68
N VAL A 54 -5.20 -4.19 -5.36
CA VAL A 54 -5.04 -3.94 -6.79
C VAL A 54 -6.01 -4.79 -7.61
N GLU A 55 -6.12 -6.09 -7.30
CA GLU A 55 -7.08 -7.01 -7.94
C GLU A 55 -8.54 -6.56 -7.75
N ASN A 56 -8.83 -5.88 -6.64
CA ASN A 56 -10.15 -5.30 -6.34
C ASN A 56 -10.32 -3.86 -6.85
N GLY A 57 -9.41 -3.36 -7.68
CA GLY A 57 -9.58 -2.09 -8.40
C GLY A 57 -8.93 -0.86 -7.75
N ALA A 58 -8.05 -1.03 -6.75
CA ALA A 58 -7.21 0.06 -6.28
C ALA A 58 -6.13 0.38 -7.32
N GLN A 59 -6.07 1.64 -7.77
CA GLN A 59 -5.04 2.10 -8.72
C GLN A 59 -3.76 2.59 -8.02
N VAL A 60 -3.87 2.95 -6.75
CA VAL A 60 -2.76 3.36 -5.88
C VAL A 60 -2.93 2.63 -4.54
N ILE A 61 -1.83 2.34 -3.86
CA ILE A 61 -1.83 1.73 -2.53
C ILE A 61 -1.25 2.74 -1.53
N ASP A 62 -2.01 3.05 -0.49
CA ASP A 62 -1.51 3.79 0.67
C ASP A 62 -0.75 2.84 1.59
N VAL A 63 0.42 3.24 2.09
CA VAL A 63 1.23 2.41 2.98
C VAL A 63 1.52 3.17 4.26
N ASN A 64 1.05 2.64 5.37
CA ASN A 64 1.32 3.18 6.69
C ASN A 64 1.83 2.08 7.63
N LEU A 65 3.06 2.24 8.08
CA LEU A 65 3.73 1.33 9.01
C LEU A 65 4.10 2.00 10.34
N ASP A 66 3.47 3.13 10.65
CA ASP A 66 3.67 3.83 11.90
C ASP A 66 2.81 3.19 13.01
N GLU A 67 3.48 2.66 14.02
CA GLU A 67 2.88 2.17 15.27
C GLU A 67 3.96 2.05 16.35
N GLY A 68 3.61 2.34 17.61
CA GLY A 68 4.59 2.50 18.69
C GLY A 68 5.44 1.27 19.05
N MET A 69 5.13 0.08 18.52
CA MET A 69 5.91 -1.16 18.75
C MET A 69 6.69 -1.63 17.52
N ILE A 70 6.66 -0.87 16.42
CA ILE A 70 7.34 -1.22 15.16
C ILE A 70 8.37 -0.14 14.83
N ASP A 71 9.56 -0.55 14.38
CA ASP A 71 10.46 0.39 13.68
C ASP A 71 9.85 0.69 12.30
N GLY A 72 9.09 1.79 12.22
CA GLY A 72 8.36 2.16 11.02
C GLY A 72 9.27 2.42 9.82
N VAL A 73 10.50 2.92 10.02
CA VAL A 73 11.44 3.20 8.93
C VAL A 73 11.99 1.89 8.36
N GLU A 74 12.42 0.97 9.23
CA GLU A 74 12.90 -0.34 8.81
C GLU A 74 11.78 -1.15 8.13
N ALA A 75 10.59 -1.18 8.75
CA ALA A 75 9.44 -1.90 8.20
C ALA A 75 9.02 -1.36 6.83
N MET A 76 9.02 -0.03 6.65
CA MET A 76 8.70 0.62 5.36
C MET A 76 9.70 0.24 4.29
N ARG A 77 10.99 0.32 4.61
CA ARG A 77 12.04 -0.09 3.68
C ARG A 77 11.88 -1.56 3.30
N LYS A 78 11.58 -2.45 4.25
CA LYS A 78 11.43 -3.87 3.97
C LYS A 78 10.20 -4.15 3.12
N PHE A 79 9.04 -3.60 3.47
CA PHE A 79 7.79 -3.82 2.76
C PHE A 79 7.82 -3.31 1.31
N LEU A 80 8.40 -2.14 1.05
CA LEU A 80 8.43 -1.54 -0.28
C LEU A 80 9.45 -2.16 -1.26
N ASN A 81 10.40 -2.97 -0.77
CA ASN A 81 11.46 -3.59 -1.58
C ASN A 81 11.19 -5.06 -1.95
N LEU A 82 10.00 -5.57 -1.64
CA LEU A 82 9.52 -6.92 -1.99
C LEU A 82 8.57 -6.85 -3.18
#